data_AF-A0A014MZ52-F1
#
_entry.id   AF-A0A014MZ52-F1
#
_cell.length_a   1.000
_cell.length_b   1.000
_cell.length_c   1.000
_cell.angle_alpha   90.00
_cell.angle_beta   90.00
_cell.angle_gamma   90.00
#
_symmetry.space_group_name_H-M   'P 1'
#
loop_
_entity.id
_entity.type
_entity.pdbx_description
1 polymer ?
#
loop_
_entity_poly.entity_id
_entity_poly.type
_entity_poly.pdbx_seq_one_letter_code
_entity_poly.pdbx_strand_id
1 'polypeptide(L)'
;MADRVNSDDLHEKMTGAVSKTSDAADELTGWSVSEELANVADTWEKGLNGLRKRLDAEATALRGCASDHEWNDELTGRDFEGITGFNDFV
;
A
#
# COMPACT_ATOMS: atom_id res chain seq x y z
N MET A 1 -3.05 12.13 2.75
CA MET A 1 -1.94 12.27 3.72
C MET A 1 -1.88 11.10 4.71
N ALA A 2 -3.00 10.63 5.26
CA ALA A 2 -3.05 9.50 6.22
C ALA A 2 -2.54 8.15 5.67
N ASP A 3 -2.81 7.85 4.41
CA ASP A 3 -2.48 6.55 3.79
C ASP A 3 -0.96 6.32 3.63
N ARG A 4 -0.23 7.37 3.28
CA ARG A 4 1.25 7.34 3.25
C ARG A 4 1.86 7.20 4.64
N VAL A 5 1.30 7.90 5.62
CA VAL A 5 1.79 7.84 7.01
C VAL A 5 1.69 6.43 7.57
N ASN A 6 0.64 5.67 7.21
CA ASN A 6 0.49 4.30 7.68
C ASN A 6 1.42 3.31 6.96
N SER A 7 1.60 3.44 5.64
CA SER A 7 2.50 2.56 4.85
C SER A 7 3.97 2.80 5.21
N ASP A 8 4.38 4.07 5.33
CA ASP A 8 5.75 4.46 5.68
C ASP A 8 6.08 4.04 7.13
N ASP A 9 5.16 4.24 8.10
CA ASP A 9 5.34 3.81 9.51
C ASP A 9 5.38 2.28 9.64
N LEU A 10 4.55 1.55 8.89
CA LEU A 10 4.64 0.09 8.83
C LEU A 10 6.01 -0.34 8.31
N HIS A 11 6.48 0.29 7.23
CA HIS A 11 7.75 -0.08 6.61
C HIS A 11 8.95 0.16 7.53
N GLU A 12 8.97 1.27 8.26
CA GLU A 12 10.01 1.58 9.23
C GLU A 12 10.04 0.54 10.36
N LYS A 13 8.89 0.21 10.94
CA LYS A 13 8.79 -0.81 12.00
C LYS A 13 9.21 -2.20 11.52
N MET A 14 8.81 -2.56 10.30
CA MET A 14 9.17 -3.83 9.66
C MET A 14 10.67 -3.94 9.44
N THR A 15 11.28 -2.89 8.88
CA THR A 15 12.74 -2.84 8.63
C THR A 15 13.51 -2.92 9.95
N GLY A 16 13.05 -2.20 10.99
CA GLY A 16 13.65 -2.26 12.32
C GLY A 16 13.57 -3.64 12.98
N ALA A 17 12.48 -4.38 12.78
CA ALA A 17 12.34 -5.74 13.31
C ALA A 17 13.24 -6.76 12.60
N VAL A 18 13.33 -6.68 11.27
CA VAL A 18 14.25 -7.50 10.47
C VAL A 18 15.69 -7.24 10.87
N SER A 19 16.09 -5.95 10.94
CA SER A 19 17.45 -5.56 11.35
C SER A 19 17.82 -6.14 12.71
N LYS A 20 16.97 -5.97 13.73
CA LYS A 20 17.24 -6.52 15.08
C LYS A 20 17.34 -8.04 15.10
N THR A 21 16.58 -8.73 14.25
CA THR A 21 16.62 -10.19 14.17
C THR A 21 17.91 -10.64 13.47
N SER A 22 18.35 -9.91 12.45
CA SER A 22 19.66 -10.13 11.81
C SER A 22 20.81 -9.86 12.77
N ASP A 23 20.77 -8.74 13.51
CA ASP A 23 21.80 -8.40 14.50
C ASP A 23 21.90 -9.50 15.58
N ALA A 24 20.75 -10.01 16.05
CA ALA A 24 20.72 -11.13 16.98
C ALA A 24 21.24 -12.44 16.37
N ALA A 25 21.03 -12.69 15.07
CA ALA A 25 21.61 -13.83 14.38
C ALA A 25 23.14 -13.72 14.33
N ASP A 26 23.66 -12.53 14.03
CA ASP A 26 25.10 -12.25 13.97
C ASP A 26 25.77 -12.40 15.34
N GLU A 27 25.14 -11.88 16.41
CA GLU A 27 25.61 -12.03 17.79
C GLU A 27 25.66 -13.50 18.24
N LEU A 28 24.80 -14.35 17.69
CA LEU A 28 24.71 -15.78 17.99
C LEU A 28 25.56 -16.65 17.05
N THR A 29 26.39 -16.05 16.19
CA THR A 29 27.24 -16.79 15.24
C THR A 29 28.05 -17.88 15.94
N GLY A 30 27.99 -19.10 15.38
CA GLY A 30 28.63 -20.29 15.94
C GLY A 30 27.73 -21.11 16.87
N TRP A 31 26.53 -20.63 17.17
CA TRP A 31 25.47 -21.39 17.82
C TRP A 31 24.49 -21.93 16.78
N SER A 32 23.95 -23.13 16.98
CA SER A 32 22.99 -23.77 16.06
C SER A 32 21.74 -22.95 15.74
N VAL A 33 21.45 -21.92 16.54
CA VAL A 33 20.24 -21.10 16.41
C VAL A 33 20.43 -19.89 15.48
N SER A 34 21.67 -19.49 15.18
CA SER A 34 21.95 -18.30 14.37
C SER A 34 21.43 -18.41 12.95
N GLU A 35 21.60 -19.58 12.33
CA GLU A 35 21.15 -19.85 10.96
C GLU A 35 19.61 -19.79 10.87
N GLU A 36 18.91 -20.29 11.88
CA GLU A 36 17.45 -20.24 11.89
C GLU A 36 16.89 -18.85 12.20
N LEU A 37 17.57 -18.06 13.04
CA LEU A 37 17.22 -16.64 13.18
C LEU A 37 17.41 -15.89 11.85
N ALA A 38 18.49 -16.17 11.12
CA ALA A 38 18.73 -15.55 9.81
C ALA A 38 17.66 -15.95 8.78
N ASN A 39 17.30 -17.24 8.72
CA ASN A 39 16.22 -17.74 7.86
C ASN A 39 14.86 -17.11 8.19
N VAL A 40 14.57 -16.94 9.48
CA VAL A 40 13.37 -16.22 9.93
C VAL A 40 13.44 -14.77 9.46
N ALA A 41 14.53 -14.05 9.71
CA ALA A 41 14.68 -12.66 9.29
C ALA A 41 14.43 -12.47 7.78
N ASP A 42 15.05 -13.29 6.93
CA ASP A 42 14.89 -13.25 5.46
C ASP A 42 13.46 -13.59 5.02
N THR A 43 12.83 -14.58 5.66
CA THR A 43 11.43 -14.94 5.35
C THR A 43 10.47 -13.80 5.68
N TRP A 44 10.65 -13.17 6.85
CA TRP A 44 9.85 -12.03 7.26
C TRP A 44 10.09 -10.85 6.32
N GLU A 45 11.33 -10.54 5.97
CA GLU A 45 11.66 -9.46 5.04
C GLU A 45 10.93 -9.62 3.69
N LYS A 46 10.98 -10.81 3.09
CA LYS A 46 10.30 -11.10 1.83
C LYS A 46 8.79 -10.95 1.93
N GLY A 47 8.18 -11.50 2.98
CA GLY A 47 6.74 -11.41 3.22
C GLY A 47 6.27 -9.97 3.40
N LEU A 48 7.00 -9.19 4.20
CA LEU A 48 6.68 -7.80 4.51
C LEU A 48 6.84 -6.90 3.27
N ASN A 49 7.90 -7.10 2.47
CA ASN A 49 8.07 -6.43 1.19
C ASN A 49 6.95 -6.76 0.20
N GLY A 50 6.47 -8.01 0.19
CA GLY A 50 5.31 -8.42 -0.61
C GLY A 50 4.02 -7.70 -0.20
N LEU A 51 3.75 -7.60 1.11
CA LEU A 51 2.59 -6.89 1.64
C LEU A 51 2.63 -5.40 1.29
N ARG A 52 3.78 -4.75 1.43
CA ARG A 52 3.97 -3.35 1.05
C ARG A 52 3.61 -3.10 -0.41
N LYS A 53 4.16 -3.91 -1.32
CA LYS A 53 3.87 -3.79 -2.76
C LYS A 53 2.37 -3.91 -3.06
N ARG A 54 1.65 -4.78 -2.35
CA ARG A 54 0.21 -4.94 -2.49
C ARG A 54 -0.56 -3.71 -1.97
N LEU A 55 -0.19 -3.20 -0.80
CA LEU A 55 -0.80 -1.98 -0.25
C LEU A 55 -0.61 -0.78 -1.17
N ASP A 56 0.59 -0.60 -1.72
CA ASP A 56 0.88 0.49 -2.67
C ASP A 56 0.05 0.34 -3.96
N ALA A 57 -0.11 -0.88 -4.46
CA ALA A 57 -0.95 -1.17 -5.63
C ALA A 57 -2.44 -0.93 -5.35
N GLU A 58 -2.95 -1.39 -4.21
CA GLU A 58 -4.35 -1.17 -3.79
C GLU A 58 -4.64 0.31 -3.58
N ALA A 59 -3.74 1.05 -2.91
CA ALA A 59 -3.86 2.50 -2.76
C ALA A 59 -3.87 3.24 -4.11
N THR A 60 -3.09 2.77 -5.07
CA THR A 60 -3.08 3.32 -6.43
C THR A 60 -4.38 3.02 -7.16
N ALA A 61 -4.89 1.79 -7.07
CA ALA A 61 -6.16 1.39 -7.66
C ALA A 61 -7.35 2.18 -7.07
N LEU A 62 -7.36 2.40 -5.74
CA LEU A 62 -8.39 3.20 -5.08
C LEU A 62 -8.38 4.66 -5.54
N ARG A 63 -7.20 5.26 -5.72
CA ARG A 63 -7.08 6.61 -6.30
C ARG A 63 -7.58 6.67 -7.74
N GLY A 64 -7.27 5.64 -8.54
CA GLY A 64 -7.80 5.50 -9.89
C GLY A 64 -9.33 5.42 -9.90
N CYS A 65 -9.90 4.53 -9.10
CA CYS A 65 -11.35 4.37 -8.96
C CYS A 65 -12.04 5.67 -8.54
N ALA A 66 -11.47 6.40 -7.57
CA ALA A 66 -12.00 7.70 -7.14
C ALA A 66 -11.97 8.74 -8.29
N SER A 67 -10.89 8.79 -9.06
CA SER A 67 -10.78 9.67 -10.23
C SER A 67 -11.77 9.29 -11.33
N ASP A 68 -12.00 7.99 -11.55
CA ASP A 68 -12.97 7.51 -12.54
C ASP A 68 -14.41 7.83 -12.11
N HIS A 69 -14.70 7.75 -10.79
CA HIS A 69 -15.99 8.17 -10.24
C HIS A 69 -16.22 9.67 -10.40
N GLU A 70 -15.23 10.50 -10.08
CA GLU A 70 -15.31 11.96 -10.27
C GLU A 70 -15.57 12.31 -11.74
N TRP A 71 -14.85 11.68 -12.67
CA TRP A 71 -15.05 11.88 -14.10
C TRP A 71 -16.44 11.43 -14.57
N ASN A 72 -16.92 10.27 -14.10
CA ASN A 72 -18.26 9.78 -14.43
C ASN A 72 -19.36 10.69 -13.88
N ASP A 73 -19.18 11.23 -12.68
CA ASP A 73 -20.13 12.16 -12.06
C ASP A 73 -20.20 13.48 -12.85
N GLU A 74 -19.05 14.01 -13.30
CA GLU A 74 -19.00 15.19 -14.18
C GLU A 74 -19.70 14.95 -15.53
N LEU A 75 -19.41 13.80 -16.17
CA LEU A 75 -20.03 13.44 -17.45
C LEU A 75 -21.54 13.31 -17.30
N THR A 76 -22.00 12.62 -16.26
CA THR A 76 -23.41 12.42 -15.96
C THR A 76 -24.11 13.74 -15.66
N GLY A 77 -23.48 14.63 -14.88
CA GLY A 77 -24.00 15.96 -14.61
C GLY A 77 -24.21 16.78 -15.89
N ARG A 78 -23.23 16.76 -16.80
CA ARG A 78 -23.33 17.45 -18.10
C ARG A 78 -24.46 16.90 -18.99
N ASP A 79 -24.66 15.59 -19.00
CA ASP A 79 -25.75 14.97 -19.75
C ASP A 79 -27.11 15.43 -19.20
N PHE A 80 -27.28 15.51 -17.88
CA PHE A 80 -28.51 16.02 -17.28
C PHE A 80 -28.75 17.51 -17.57
N GLU A 81 -27.72 18.35 -17.53
CA GLU A 81 -27.83 19.77 -17.93
C GLU A 81 -28.19 19.95 -19.42
N GLY A 82 -27.67 19.08 -20.30
CA GLY A 82 -28.05 19.06 -21.71
C GLY A 82 -29.51 18.66 -21.94
N ILE A 83 -30.02 17.72 -21.14
CA ILE A 83 -31.42 17.28 -21.20
C ILE A 83 -32.38 18.35 -20.68
N THR A 84 -32.04 19.07 -19.59
CA THR A 84 -32.87 20.17 -19.08
C THR A 84 -32.87 21.37 -20.03
N GLY A 85 -31.73 21.72 -20.63
CA GLY A 85 -31.64 22.82 -21.61
C GLY A 85 -32.42 22.58 -22.91
N PHE A 86 -32.68 21.34 -23.29
CA PHE A 86 -33.54 21.01 -24.44
C PHE A 86 -35.04 21.19 -24.13
N ASN A 87 -35.45 21.00 -22.87
CA ASN A 87 -36.85 21.13 -22.44
C ASN A 87 -37.31 22.58 -22.21
N ASP A 88 -36.39 23.56 -22.14
CA ASP A 88 -36.73 24.99 -22.02
C ASP A 88 -37.03 25.68 -23.37
N PHE A 89 -37.01 24.93 -24.49
CA PHE A 89 -37.24 25.46 -25.86
C PHE A 89 -38.53 24.94 -26.54
N VAL A 90 -39.45 24.32 -25.78
CA VAL A 90 -40.79 23.90 -26.22
C VAL A 90 -41.85 24.46 -25.27
#